data_AF-A0A920B6Q7-F1
#
_entry.id   AF-A0A920B6Q7-F1
#
_cell.length_a   1.000
_cell.length_b   1.000
_cell.length_c   1.000
_cell.angle_alpha   90.00
_cell.angle_beta   90.00
_cell.angle_gamma   90.00
#
_symmetry.space_group_name_H-M   'P 1'
#
loop_
_entity.id
_entity.type
_entity.pdbx_description
1 polymer ?
#
loop_
_entity_poly.entity_id
_entity_poly.type
_entity_poly.pdbx_seq_one_letter_code
_entity_poly.pdbx_strand_id
1 'polypeptide(L)'
;MVTVRVFLHNFLLNYLMNFYPKKDIGQITIGNFGVGMFFLPKKENILHKKSLELINKIIKEHNLNLISSREVPVDDSALGEKALEAKPSIFQFFVTDNDFLNQDEFERKLLLIRKTLERESLKVKINDFYCCSFSSRTIVYKGMLQAHQLDQFYLDLRNPNYKTNKVIFHQRYSTNTFPEWKLAHPFRYLAHNGEINTIKKGKTNWMKAREMECSSEVWKSDIEKIKPFIMPGGSDSAELDKR
;
A
#
# COMPACT_ATOMS: atom_id res chain seq x y z
N MET A 1 -13.56 -10.85 -4.91
CA MET A 1 -12.79 -9.76 -4.29
C MET A 1 -12.34 -8.81 -5.38
N VAL A 2 -12.96 -7.62 -5.49
CA VAL A 2 -12.72 -6.67 -6.61
C VAL A 2 -12.18 -5.36 -6.15
N THR A 3 -11.30 -4.81 -6.97
CA THR A 3 -10.25 -3.92 -6.52
C THR A 3 -9.72 -3.11 -7.69
N VAL A 4 -9.32 -1.88 -7.43
CA VAL A 4 -8.99 -0.88 -8.45
C VAL A 4 -7.67 -0.22 -8.08
N ARG A 5 -6.71 -0.26 -9.01
CA ARG A 5 -5.55 0.62 -8.99
C ARG A 5 -5.87 1.86 -9.79
N VAL A 6 -5.68 3.01 -9.17
CA VAL A 6 -5.88 4.33 -9.75
C VAL A 6 -4.55 5.04 -9.81
N PHE A 7 -4.32 5.85 -10.83
CA PHE A 7 -3.20 6.78 -10.85
C PHE A 7 -3.53 8.01 -10.00
N LEU A 8 -2.55 8.48 -9.24
CA LEU A 8 -2.69 9.65 -8.37
C LEU A 8 -3.06 10.87 -9.23
N HIS A 9 -4.13 11.57 -8.83
CA HIS A 9 -4.70 12.69 -9.58
C HIS A 9 -5.10 13.84 -8.64
N ASN A 10 -5.53 14.95 -9.26
CA ASN A 10 -5.96 16.20 -8.63
C ASN A 10 -6.93 16.02 -7.47
N PHE A 11 -7.72 14.93 -7.43
CA PHE A 11 -8.65 14.68 -6.32
C PHE A 11 -7.98 14.67 -4.94
N LEU A 12 -6.92 13.88 -4.80
CA LEU A 12 -6.22 13.74 -3.52
C LEU A 12 -5.40 14.98 -3.17
N LEU A 13 -4.91 15.70 -4.19
CA LEU A 13 -4.29 17.00 -4.00
C LEU A 13 -5.31 18.04 -3.53
N ASN A 14 -6.50 18.09 -4.12
CA ASN A 14 -7.58 18.98 -3.72
C ASN A 14 -8.07 18.67 -2.29
N TYR A 15 -8.13 17.40 -1.92
CA TYR A 15 -8.38 17.01 -0.53
C TYR A 15 -7.33 17.61 0.41
N LEU A 16 -6.04 17.48 0.10
CA LEU A 16 -4.96 18.08 0.89
C LEU A 16 -5.11 19.60 0.99
N MET A 17 -5.37 20.27 -0.13
CA MET A 17 -5.53 21.73 -0.19
C MET A 17 -6.74 22.24 0.62
N ASN A 18 -7.86 21.51 0.60
CA ASN A 18 -9.09 21.92 1.28
C ASN A 18 -9.08 21.65 2.79
N PHE A 19 -8.47 20.53 3.22
CA PHE A 19 -8.50 20.10 4.62
C PHE A 19 -7.25 20.47 5.42
N TYR A 20 -6.21 20.99 4.76
CA TYR A 20 -5.01 21.47 5.42
C TYR A 20 -4.75 22.95 5.08
N PRO A 21 -5.38 23.91 5.78
CA PRO A 21 -5.15 25.33 5.56
C PRO A 21 -4.00 25.83 6.46
N LYS A 22 -2.73 25.51 6.13
CA LYS A 22 -1.56 26.16 6.79
C LYS A 22 -0.37 26.39 5.83
N LYS A 23 0.36 27.46 6.15
CA LYS A 23 1.27 28.32 5.36
C LYS A 23 2.36 27.72 4.45
N ASP A 24 2.60 26.40 4.45
CA ASP A 24 3.76 25.80 3.74
C ASP A 24 3.39 24.86 2.58
N ILE A 25 2.10 24.79 2.21
CA ILE A 25 1.59 23.87 1.16
C ILE A 25 1.73 24.45 -0.25
N GLY A 26 2.09 25.74 -0.39
CA GLY A 26 2.16 26.43 -1.68
C GLY A 26 3.09 25.80 -2.73
N GLN A 27 3.93 24.84 -2.35
CA GLN A 27 4.83 24.10 -3.25
C GLN A 27 4.41 22.64 -3.53
N ILE A 28 3.31 22.14 -2.95
CA ILE A 28 2.87 20.76 -3.19
C ILE A 28 2.07 20.69 -4.49
N THR A 29 2.67 20.09 -5.50
CA THR A 29 2.05 19.80 -6.80
C THR A 29 1.92 18.29 -7.02
N ILE A 30 1.12 17.88 -8.01
CA ILE A 30 1.10 16.48 -8.46
C ILE A 30 2.51 16.07 -8.87
N GLY A 31 2.97 14.93 -8.35
CA GLY A 31 4.33 14.42 -8.54
C GLY A 31 5.21 14.65 -7.30
N ASN A 32 5.03 15.77 -6.60
CA ASN A 32 5.85 16.15 -5.45
C ASN A 32 5.31 15.64 -4.10
N PHE A 33 4.24 14.85 -4.11
CA PHE A 33 3.75 14.13 -2.93
C PHE A 33 3.44 12.66 -3.24
N GLY A 34 3.62 11.81 -2.23
CA GLY A 34 3.31 10.39 -2.23
C GLY A 34 2.13 10.08 -1.34
N VAL A 35 1.40 9.01 -1.66
CA VAL A 35 0.30 8.51 -0.83
C VAL A 35 0.53 7.05 -0.49
N GLY A 36 0.57 6.78 0.81
CA GLY A 36 0.59 5.44 1.38
C GLY A 36 -0.82 5.02 1.77
N MET A 37 -1.38 4.00 1.13
CA MET A 37 -2.65 3.37 1.50
C MET A 37 -2.36 2.15 2.38
N PHE A 38 -2.88 2.15 3.61
CA PHE A 38 -2.60 1.12 4.61
C PHE A 38 -3.88 0.51 5.17
N PHE A 39 -3.80 -0.79 5.39
CA PHE A 39 -4.66 -1.51 6.33
C PHE A 39 -3.89 -1.63 7.65
N LEU A 40 -4.52 -1.16 8.71
CA LEU A 40 -4.00 -1.16 10.06
C LEU A 40 -4.93 -1.97 10.96
N PRO A 41 -4.46 -2.39 12.15
CA PRO A 41 -5.34 -2.92 13.19
C PRO A 41 -6.56 -2.03 13.42
N LYS A 42 -7.67 -2.62 13.87
CA LYS A 42 -8.86 -1.86 14.27
C LYS A 42 -8.50 -0.79 15.30
N LYS A 43 -9.18 0.35 15.28
CA LYS A 43 -8.84 1.52 16.12
C LYS A 43 -8.85 1.21 17.61
N GLU A 44 -9.70 0.29 18.04
CA GLU A 44 -9.84 -0.17 19.42
C GLU A 44 -8.64 -1.03 19.86
N ASN A 45 -7.86 -1.55 18.92
CA ASN A 45 -6.69 -2.37 19.21
C ASN A 45 -5.47 -1.50 19.55
N ILE A 46 -4.78 -1.81 20.64
CA ILE A 46 -3.55 -1.11 21.08
C ILE A 46 -2.46 -1.06 19.99
N LEU A 47 -2.42 -2.04 19.10
CA LEU A 47 -1.48 -2.10 17.97
C LEU A 47 -1.74 -1.01 16.92
N HIS A 48 -2.95 -0.43 16.87
CA HIS A 48 -3.27 0.66 15.95
C HIS A 48 -2.37 1.87 16.22
N LYS A 49 -2.29 2.31 17.48
CA LYS A 49 -1.43 3.43 17.88
C LYS A 49 0.05 3.15 17.57
N LYS A 50 0.53 1.94 17.89
CA LYS A 50 1.89 1.51 17.55
C LYS A 50 2.17 1.54 16.05
N SER A 51 1.16 1.24 15.22
CA SER A 51 1.27 1.32 13.77
C SER A 51 1.47 2.75 13.29
N LEU A 52 0.72 3.71 13.84
CA LEU A 52 0.86 5.13 13.51
C LEU A 52 2.23 5.67 13.92
N GLU A 53 2.69 5.31 15.12
CA GLU A 53 4.02 5.67 15.63
C GLU A 53 5.14 5.11 14.75
N LEU A 54 5.04 3.84 14.36
CA LEU A 54 6.00 3.19 13.46
C LEU A 54 6.03 3.89 12.10
N ILE A 55 4.87 4.17 11.50
CA ILE A 55 4.78 4.86 10.21
C ILE A 55 5.47 6.22 10.27
N ASN A 56 5.14 7.03 11.27
CA ASN A 56 5.73 8.36 11.44
C ASN A 56 7.25 8.28 11.68
N LYS A 57 7.71 7.32 12.49
CA LYS A 57 9.13 7.09 12.75
C LYS A 57 9.89 6.79 11.45
N ILE A 58 9.45 5.79 10.67
CA ILE A 58 10.16 5.38 9.46
C ILE A 58 10.13 6.47 8.38
N ILE A 59 9.01 7.19 8.23
CA ILE A 59 8.92 8.34 7.31
C ILE A 59 10.00 9.38 7.64
N LYS A 60 10.14 9.75 8.91
CA LYS A 60 11.15 10.72 9.36
C LYS A 60 12.58 10.20 9.18
N GLU A 61 12.84 8.93 9.48
CA GLU A 61 14.17 8.31 9.30
C GLU A 61 14.65 8.31 7.85
N HIS A 62 13.73 8.38 6.88
CA HIS A 62 14.05 8.44 5.46
C HIS A 62 14.04 9.87 4.89
N ASN A 63 14.03 10.89 5.75
CA ASN A 63 13.97 12.31 5.39
C ASN A 63 12.75 12.69 4.53
N LEU A 64 11.58 12.10 4.82
CA LEU A 64 10.31 12.55 4.27
C LEU A 64 9.51 13.29 5.34
N ASN A 65 8.67 14.22 4.89
CA ASN A 65 7.70 14.87 5.76
C ASN A 65 6.35 14.19 5.65
N LEU A 66 5.75 13.85 6.79
CA LEU A 66 4.34 13.48 6.86
C LEU A 66 3.50 14.77 6.86
N ILE A 67 2.78 15.01 5.76
CA ILE A 67 1.89 16.17 5.60
C ILE A 67 0.64 15.98 6.46
N SER A 68 0.00 14.82 6.29
CA SER A 68 -1.27 14.50 6.95
C SER A 68 -1.54 12.99 6.89
N SER A 69 -2.34 12.51 7.84
CA SER A 69 -2.98 11.21 7.78
C SER A 69 -4.49 11.39 7.61
N ARG A 70 -5.10 10.48 6.85
CA ARG A 70 -6.52 10.52 6.51
C ARG A 70 -7.11 9.14 6.71
N GLU A 71 -8.15 9.06 7.51
CA GLU A 71 -9.01 7.88 7.49
C GLU A 71 -9.82 7.88 6.19
N VAL A 72 -9.80 6.76 5.48
CA VAL A 72 -10.49 6.65 4.20
C VAL A 72 -12.00 6.56 4.45
N PRO A 73 -12.81 7.43 3.83
CA PRO A 73 -14.26 7.40 4.01
C PRO A 73 -14.83 6.13 3.37
N VAL A 74 -15.48 5.31 4.18
CA VAL A 74 -16.08 4.04 3.77
C VAL A 74 -17.53 3.91 4.23
N ASP A 75 -18.31 3.12 3.49
CA ASP A 75 -19.68 2.72 3.87
C ASP A 75 -19.72 1.22 4.18
N ASP A 76 -19.78 0.90 5.46
CA ASP A 76 -19.77 -0.47 5.96
C ASP A 76 -21.04 -1.25 5.59
N SER A 77 -22.13 -0.58 5.22
CA SER A 77 -23.37 -1.24 4.80
C SER A 77 -23.22 -2.01 3.49
N ALA A 78 -22.18 -1.68 2.70
CA ALA A 78 -21.84 -2.40 1.48
C ALA A 78 -21.17 -3.76 1.73
N LEU A 79 -20.76 -4.07 2.97
CA LEU A 79 -20.04 -5.30 3.31
C LEU A 79 -20.97 -6.38 3.87
N GLY A 80 -20.68 -7.63 3.51
CA GLY A 80 -21.23 -8.78 4.23
C GLY A 80 -20.57 -8.95 5.61
N GLU A 81 -21.27 -9.60 6.54
CA GLU A 81 -20.86 -9.77 7.95
C GLU A 81 -19.40 -10.24 8.13
N LYS A 82 -18.99 -11.32 7.44
CA LYS A 82 -17.62 -11.84 7.51
C LYS A 82 -16.55 -10.84 7.03
N ALA A 83 -16.86 -10.06 5.99
CA ALA A 83 -15.93 -9.06 5.48
C ALA A 83 -15.81 -7.88 6.45
N LEU A 84 -16.93 -7.49 7.07
CA LEU A 84 -17.00 -6.44 8.09
C LEU A 84 -16.25 -6.84 9.36
N GLU A 85 -16.40 -8.07 9.83
CA GLU A 85 -15.70 -8.60 11.00
C GLU A 85 -14.18 -8.54 10.81
N ALA A 86 -13.69 -8.91 9.64
CA ALA A 86 -12.27 -8.87 9.29
C ALA A 86 -11.78 -7.50 8.78
N LYS A 87 -12.65 -6.48 8.74
CA LYS A 87 -12.32 -5.16 8.17
C LYS A 87 -11.20 -4.49 8.97
N PRO A 88 -10.08 -4.11 8.33
CA PRO A 88 -9.04 -3.32 8.97
C PRO A 88 -9.45 -1.86 9.08
N SER A 89 -8.71 -1.10 9.88
CA SER A 89 -8.74 0.37 9.76
C SER A 89 -8.02 0.77 8.48
N ILE A 90 -8.63 1.63 7.66
CA ILE A 90 -8.09 2.01 6.35
C ILE A 90 -7.63 3.45 6.38
N PHE A 91 -6.32 3.66 6.19
CA PHE A 91 -5.70 4.98 6.33
C PHE A 91 -4.82 5.32 5.12
N GLN A 92 -4.83 6.60 4.76
CA GLN A 92 -3.93 7.22 3.81
C GLN A 92 -2.92 8.11 4.56
N PHE A 93 -1.64 8.02 4.18
CA PHE A 93 -0.58 8.89 4.68
C PHE A 93 0.00 9.67 3.51
N PHE A 94 -0.05 10.99 3.60
CA PHE A 94 0.45 11.90 2.58
C PHE A 94 1.84 12.38 2.96
N VAL A 95 2.80 12.19 2.06
CA VAL A 95 4.19 12.51 2.33
C VAL A 95 4.80 13.35 1.21
N THR A 96 5.75 14.20 1.55
CA THR A 96 6.64 14.88 0.59
C THR A 96 8.09 14.48 0.86
N ASP A 97 8.91 14.54 -0.17
CA ASP A 97 10.35 14.41 -0.01
C ASP A 97 10.96 15.78 0.30
N ASN A 98 11.78 15.86 1.36
CA ASN A 98 12.52 17.08 1.69
C ASN A 98 13.61 17.39 0.66
N ASP A 99 14.15 16.35 0.04
CA ASP A 99 15.21 16.43 -0.96
C ASP A 99 14.66 15.98 -2.31
N PHE A 100 13.48 16.45 -2.70
CA PHE A 100 12.87 16.03 -3.96
C PHE A 100 13.78 16.38 -5.14
N LEU A 101 14.34 15.36 -5.78
CA LEU A 101 15.18 15.50 -6.97
C LEU A 101 14.38 15.18 -8.23
N ASN A 102 13.79 13.98 -8.29
CA ASN A 102 12.94 13.55 -9.39
C ASN A 102 11.97 12.44 -8.95
N GLN A 103 10.99 12.17 -9.82
CA GLN A 103 9.93 11.22 -9.53
C GLN A 103 10.42 9.78 -9.32
N ASP A 104 11.42 9.33 -10.09
CA ASP A 104 11.90 7.95 -10.02
C ASP A 104 12.65 7.70 -8.70
N GLU A 105 13.46 8.66 -8.26
CA GLU A 105 14.10 8.61 -6.95
C GLU A 105 13.08 8.65 -5.82
N PHE A 106 12.05 9.47 -5.95
CA PHE A 106 10.99 9.50 -4.94
C PHE A 106 10.24 8.15 -4.86
N GLU A 107 9.88 7.54 -5.99
CA GLU A 107 9.28 6.20 -6.02
C GLU A 107 10.19 5.14 -5.40
N ARG A 108 11.51 5.21 -5.63
CA ARG A 108 12.49 4.32 -4.96
C ARG A 108 12.49 4.54 -3.45
N LYS A 109 12.48 5.78 -2.99
CA LYS A 109 12.43 6.13 -1.56
C LYS A 109 11.17 5.57 -0.90
N LEU A 110 10.01 5.73 -1.55
CA LEU A 110 8.73 5.17 -1.08
C LEU A 110 8.73 3.64 -1.07
N LEU A 111 9.36 2.99 -2.06
CA LEU A 111 9.57 1.54 -2.09
C LEU A 111 10.42 1.07 -0.89
N LEU A 112 11.53 1.75 -0.62
CA LEU A 112 12.41 1.45 0.51
C LEU A 112 11.67 1.61 1.85
N ILE A 113 10.95 2.72 2.03
CA ILE A 113 10.13 2.96 3.23
C ILE A 113 9.10 1.86 3.42
N ARG A 114 8.40 1.46 2.35
CA ARG A 114 7.42 0.36 2.42
C ARG A 114 8.07 -0.94 2.87
N LYS A 115 9.23 -1.30 2.31
CA LYS A 115 9.98 -2.51 2.69
C LYS A 115 10.43 -2.45 4.14
N THR A 116 10.93 -1.30 4.57
CA THR A 116 11.32 -1.07 5.97
C THR A 116 10.12 -1.19 6.91
N LEU A 117 8.98 -0.57 6.57
CA LEU A 117 7.75 -0.69 7.35
C LEU A 117 7.26 -2.14 7.48
N GLU A 118 7.24 -2.90 6.37
CA GLU A 118 6.87 -4.33 6.38
C GLU A 118 7.80 -5.14 7.29
N ARG A 119 9.11 -4.85 7.29
CA ARG A 119 10.10 -5.56 8.13
C ARG A 119 9.95 -5.17 9.60
N GLU A 120 9.90 -3.88 9.90
CA GLU A 120 9.86 -3.38 11.27
C GLU A 120 8.53 -3.74 11.95
N SER A 121 7.40 -3.72 11.22
CA SER A 121 6.10 -4.12 11.77
C SER A 121 6.11 -5.58 12.26
N LEU A 122 6.80 -6.48 11.54
CA LEU A 122 6.98 -7.87 11.96
C LEU A 122 7.90 -7.99 13.18
N LYS A 123 9.01 -7.24 13.22
CA LYS A 123 9.93 -7.24 14.38
C LYS A 123 9.23 -6.79 15.66
N VAL A 124 8.40 -5.75 15.56
CA VAL A 124 7.62 -5.24 16.71
C VAL A 124 6.27 -5.94 16.89
N LYS A 125 6.02 -7.03 16.14
CA LYS A 125 4.84 -7.91 16.25
C LYS A 125 3.50 -7.18 16.11
N ILE A 126 3.41 -6.23 15.18
CA ILE A 126 2.15 -5.60 14.79
C ILE A 126 1.48 -6.50 13.77
N ASN A 127 0.52 -7.31 14.23
CA ASN A 127 -0.37 -8.08 13.37
C ASN A 127 -1.30 -7.14 12.58
N ASP A 128 -1.83 -7.59 11.44
CA ASP A 128 -2.77 -6.82 10.59
C ASP A 128 -2.27 -5.46 10.11
N PHE A 129 -0.96 -5.31 9.98
CA PHE A 129 -0.30 -4.17 9.34
C PHE A 129 0.02 -4.50 7.88
N TYR A 130 -0.54 -3.74 6.94
CA TYR A 130 -0.33 -3.99 5.52
C TYR A 130 -0.38 -2.71 4.67
N CYS A 131 0.68 -2.47 3.90
CA CYS A 131 0.75 -1.37 2.96
C CYS A 131 0.18 -1.79 1.58
N CYS A 132 -1.02 -1.36 1.22
CA CYS A 132 -1.64 -1.66 -0.09
C CYS A 132 -0.83 -1.06 -1.25
N SER A 133 -0.44 0.20 -1.10
CA SER A 133 0.40 0.94 -2.05
C SER A 133 1.11 2.06 -1.31
N PHE A 134 2.34 2.41 -1.71
CA PHE A 134 3.00 3.63 -1.28
C PHE A 134 3.78 4.19 -2.46
N SER A 135 3.22 5.21 -3.10
CA SER A 135 3.68 5.70 -4.39
C SER A 135 3.20 7.14 -4.59
N SER A 136 3.88 7.90 -5.43
CA SER A 136 3.49 9.22 -5.89
C SER A 136 2.81 9.16 -7.27
N ARG A 137 2.81 7.99 -7.91
CA ARG A 137 2.16 7.71 -9.20
C ARG A 137 0.83 6.97 -9.07
N THR A 138 0.71 6.05 -8.12
CA THR A 138 -0.45 5.14 -8.05
C THR A 138 -0.96 4.90 -6.64
N ILE A 139 -2.24 4.58 -6.54
CA ILE A 139 -2.92 4.20 -5.30
C ILE A 139 -3.82 2.98 -5.55
N VAL A 140 -3.91 2.07 -4.57
CA VAL A 140 -4.70 0.84 -4.68
C VAL A 140 -5.88 0.87 -3.70
N TYR A 141 -7.08 0.90 -4.24
CA TYR A 141 -8.33 0.67 -3.50
C TYR A 141 -8.69 -0.80 -3.59
N LYS A 142 -8.64 -1.49 -2.46
CA LYS A 142 -8.96 -2.90 -2.41
C LYS A 142 -9.69 -3.34 -1.15
N GLY A 143 -10.34 -4.49 -1.18
CA GLY A 143 -11.05 -4.99 0.00
C GLY A 143 -11.81 -6.29 -0.26
N MET A 144 -12.41 -6.84 0.79
CA MET A 144 -13.22 -8.07 0.70
C MET A 144 -14.64 -7.80 0.24
N LEU A 145 -14.76 -7.51 -1.05
CA LEU A 145 -16.00 -7.05 -1.63
C LEU A 145 -16.17 -7.60 -3.05
N GLN A 146 -17.42 -7.64 -3.52
CA GLN A 146 -17.77 -7.96 -4.90
C GLN A 146 -17.51 -6.76 -5.82
N ALA A 147 -17.47 -7.01 -7.14
CA ALA A 147 -17.15 -5.99 -8.15
C ALA A 147 -17.95 -4.71 -7.98
N HIS A 148 -19.26 -4.89 -7.92
CA HIS A 148 -20.23 -3.82 -7.86
C HIS A 148 -20.30 -3.14 -6.49
N GLN A 149 -19.62 -3.67 -5.47
CA GLN A 149 -19.62 -3.11 -4.11
C GLN A 149 -18.46 -2.14 -3.88
N LEU A 150 -17.51 -2.04 -4.82
CA LEU A 150 -16.26 -1.33 -4.59
C LEU A 150 -16.46 0.17 -4.43
N ASP A 151 -17.23 0.79 -5.32
CA ASP A 151 -17.58 2.21 -5.27
C ASP A 151 -18.62 2.50 -4.17
N GLN A 152 -19.43 1.50 -3.82
CA GLN A 152 -20.36 1.59 -2.69
C GLN A 152 -19.60 1.67 -1.38
N PHE A 153 -18.61 0.80 -1.20
CA PHE A 153 -17.78 0.75 0.00
C PHE A 153 -16.81 1.94 0.08
N TYR A 154 -16.07 2.27 -0.99
CA TYR A 154 -15.14 3.39 -0.99
C TYR A 154 -15.78 4.65 -1.55
N LEU A 155 -16.21 5.53 -0.65
CA LEU A 155 -16.93 6.76 -1.00
C LEU A 155 -16.12 7.71 -1.90
N ASP A 156 -14.78 7.64 -1.83
CA ASP A 156 -13.89 8.39 -2.73
C ASP A 156 -14.15 8.08 -4.21
N LEU A 157 -14.46 6.82 -4.54
CA LEU A 157 -14.63 6.37 -5.92
C LEU A 157 -15.96 6.84 -6.53
N ARG A 158 -16.90 7.30 -5.70
CA ARG A 158 -18.15 7.95 -6.14
C ARG A 158 -18.02 9.46 -6.28
N ASN A 159 -16.92 10.04 -5.85
CA ASN A 159 -16.73 11.48 -5.95
C ASN A 159 -16.49 11.87 -7.42
N PRO A 160 -17.28 12.78 -8.01
CA PRO A 160 -17.12 13.18 -9.42
C PRO A 160 -15.79 13.89 -9.71
N ASN A 161 -15.09 14.37 -8.68
CA ASN A 161 -13.74 14.93 -8.81
C ASN A 161 -12.66 13.85 -8.88
N TYR A 162 -12.99 12.59 -8.57
CA TYR A 162 -12.09 11.45 -8.66
C TYR A 162 -11.90 11.04 -10.13
N LYS A 163 -10.92 11.66 -10.78
CA LYS A 163 -10.56 11.39 -12.19
C LYS A 163 -9.23 10.66 -12.26
N THR A 164 -9.06 9.75 -13.21
CA THR A 164 -7.79 9.04 -13.48
C THR A 164 -7.62 8.82 -14.97
N ASN A 165 -6.37 8.79 -15.44
CA ASN A 165 -6.07 8.49 -16.84
C ASN A 165 -6.07 6.99 -17.16
N LYS A 166 -5.83 6.15 -16.15
CA LYS A 166 -5.70 4.70 -16.27
C LYS A 166 -6.27 4.04 -15.02
N VAL A 167 -6.76 2.83 -15.20
CA VAL A 167 -7.31 2.02 -14.13
C VAL A 167 -6.99 0.55 -14.39
N ILE A 168 -6.66 -0.19 -13.34
CA ILE A 168 -6.53 -1.66 -13.40
C ILE A 168 -7.51 -2.24 -12.39
N PHE A 169 -8.41 -3.09 -12.86
CA PHE A 169 -9.35 -3.83 -12.02
C PHE A 169 -9.02 -5.31 -11.99
N HIS A 170 -9.29 -5.96 -10.85
CA HIS A 170 -9.10 -7.39 -10.71
C HIS A 170 -10.15 -8.00 -9.79
N GLN A 171 -10.74 -9.12 -10.21
CA GLN A 171 -11.63 -9.94 -9.40
C GLN A 171 -11.02 -11.30 -9.09
N ARG A 172 -10.73 -11.55 -7.82
CA ARG A 172 -10.30 -12.88 -7.37
C ARG A 172 -11.49 -13.72 -6.89
N TYR A 173 -11.54 -14.97 -7.34
CA TYR A 173 -12.25 -16.06 -6.68
C TYR A 173 -11.26 -16.79 -5.77
N SER A 174 -11.56 -16.88 -4.48
CA SER A 174 -10.72 -17.60 -3.52
C SER A 174 -11.43 -18.88 -3.11
N THR A 175 -10.67 -19.98 -3.03
CA THR A 175 -11.12 -21.24 -2.42
C THR A 175 -11.02 -21.21 -0.89
N ASN A 176 -10.51 -20.12 -0.29
CA ASN A 176 -10.43 -19.96 1.15
C ASN A 176 -11.74 -19.40 1.72
N THR A 177 -12.19 -19.97 2.83
CA THR A 177 -13.39 -19.56 3.57
C THR A 177 -13.12 -18.46 4.60
N PHE A 178 -11.85 -18.22 4.95
CA PHE A 178 -11.45 -17.19 5.90
C PHE A 178 -11.10 -15.87 5.21
N PRO A 179 -11.72 -14.76 5.65
CA PRO A 179 -11.54 -13.47 5.03
C PRO A 179 -10.18 -12.81 5.33
N GLU A 180 -9.32 -12.63 4.32
CA GLU A 180 -8.06 -11.86 4.45
C GLU A 180 -8.01 -10.66 3.48
N TRP A 181 -8.27 -9.46 4.01
CA TRP A 181 -8.28 -8.21 3.25
C TRP A 181 -6.97 -7.94 2.49
N LYS A 182 -5.81 -8.27 3.07
CA LYS A 182 -4.50 -8.06 2.45
C LYS A 182 -4.26 -8.88 1.18
N LEU A 183 -4.96 -10.01 1.02
CA LEU A 183 -4.82 -10.94 -0.12
C LEU A 183 -5.66 -10.55 -1.33
N ALA A 184 -6.45 -9.48 -1.22
CA ALA A 184 -7.02 -8.82 -2.38
C ALA A 184 -5.92 -8.37 -3.35
N HIS A 185 -6.23 -8.50 -4.63
CA HIS A 185 -5.50 -7.85 -5.72
C HIS A 185 -6.00 -6.41 -5.90
N PRO A 186 -5.60 -5.65 -6.93
CA PRO A 186 -4.27 -5.77 -7.50
C PRO A 186 -3.22 -5.64 -6.38
N PHE A 187 -2.08 -6.25 -6.60
CA PHE A 187 -0.90 -5.90 -5.82
C PHE A 187 -0.27 -4.61 -6.38
N ARG A 188 1.00 -4.34 -6.08
CA ARG A 188 1.58 -3.00 -6.30
C ARG A 188 1.90 -2.80 -7.77
N TYR A 189 2.26 -3.86 -8.48
CA TYR A 189 2.57 -3.88 -9.89
C TYR A 189 1.69 -4.86 -10.68
N LEU A 190 1.26 -5.95 -10.04
CA LEU A 190 0.60 -7.06 -10.73
C LEU A 190 -0.87 -7.26 -10.34
N ALA A 191 -1.68 -7.61 -11.33
CA ALA A 191 -2.96 -8.28 -11.17
C ALA A 191 -2.87 -9.63 -11.88
N HIS A 192 -3.05 -10.74 -11.16
CA HIS A 192 -2.85 -12.08 -11.69
C HIS A 192 -4.09 -12.96 -11.53
N ASN A 193 -4.62 -13.43 -12.66
CA ASN A 193 -5.70 -14.41 -12.73
C ASN A 193 -5.10 -15.80 -13.01
N GLY A 194 -5.05 -16.66 -11.99
CA GLY A 194 -4.53 -18.01 -12.10
C GLY A 194 -3.89 -18.49 -10.80
N GLU A 195 -3.35 -19.71 -10.82
CA GLU A 195 -2.56 -20.30 -9.74
C GLU A 195 -1.16 -20.61 -10.26
N ILE A 196 -0.12 -20.18 -9.54
CA ILE A 196 1.25 -20.48 -9.91
C ILE A 196 1.67 -21.79 -9.24
N ASN A 197 1.43 -22.91 -9.95
CA ASN A 197 1.61 -24.28 -9.45
C ASN A 197 3.04 -24.67 -9.04
N THR A 198 4.05 -23.86 -9.37
CA THR A 198 5.49 -24.17 -9.20
C THR A 198 6.12 -23.57 -7.94
N ILE A 199 5.32 -23.10 -6.97
CA ILE A 199 5.81 -22.26 -5.85
C ILE A 199 6.24 -23.03 -4.61
N LYS A 200 5.74 -24.24 -4.36
CA LYS A 200 5.69 -24.76 -2.98
C LYS A 200 7.01 -24.97 -2.22
N LYS A 201 8.20 -25.09 -2.84
CA LYS A 201 9.49 -25.08 -2.10
C LYS A 201 10.71 -24.59 -2.92
N GLY A 202 10.72 -24.77 -4.24
CA GLY A 202 11.90 -24.46 -5.06
C GLY A 202 12.16 -22.96 -5.22
N LYS A 203 11.15 -22.18 -5.62
CA LYS A 203 11.35 -20.78 -6.05
C LYS A 203 11.80 -19.84 -4.94
N THR A 204 11.31 -19.99 -3.72
CA THR A 204 11.74 -19.17 -2.58
C THR A 204 13.20 -19.43 -2.22
N ASN A 205 13.65 -20.69 -2.31
CA ASN A 205 15.06 -21.03 -2.11
C ASN A 205 15.95 -20.49 -3.24
N TRP A 206 15.49 -20.56 -4.49
CA TRP A 206 16.20 -19.94 -5.62
C TRP A 206 16.31 -18.42 -5.47
N MET A 207 15.25 -17.75 -5.00
CA MET A 207 15.29 -16.31 -4.73
C MET A 207 16.24 -15.97 -3.59
N LYS A 208 16.26 -16.75 -2.49
CA LYS A 208 17.26 -16.58 -1.42
C LYS A 208 18.69 -16.75 -1.91
N ALA A 209 18.94 -17.72 -2.80
CA ALA A 209 20.26 -17.90 -3.40
C ALA A 209 20.66 -16.67 -4.25
N ARG A 210 19.75 -16.22 -5.12
CA ARG A 210 19.97 -15.02 -5.94
C ARG A 210 20.09 -13.74 -5.11
N GLU A 211 19.39 -13.64 -3.98
CA GLU A 211 19.48 -12.52 -3.05
C GLU A 211 20.91 -12.35 -2.52
N MET A 212 21.67 -13.42 -2.30
CA MET A 212 23.05 -13.32 -1.81
C MET A 212 24.02 -12.72 -2.83
N GLU A 213 23.80 -12.97 -4.13
CA GLU A 213 24.68 -12.49 -5.21
C GLU A 213 24.16 -11.21 -5.87
N CYS A 214 22.99 -10.71 -5.46
CA CYS A 214 22.35 -9.58 -6.12
C CYS A 214 23.09 -8.27 -5.83
N SER A 215 23.50 -7.60 -6.91
CA SER A 215 23.99 -6.23 -6.92
C SER A 215 23.12 -5.35 -7.82
N SER A 216 23.15 -4.05 -7.59
CA SER A 216 22.38 -3.08 -8.38
C SER A 216 23.14 -1.76 -8.47
N GLU A 217 23.28 -1.21 -9.67
CA GLU A 217 23.91 0.10 -9.85
C GLU A 217 23.08 1.24 -9.24
N VAL A 218 21.75 1.07 -9.25
CA VAL A 218 20.79 2.03 -8.70
C VAL A 218 20.81 2.01 -7.17
N TRP A 219 20.78 0.81 -6.56
CA TRP A 219 20.71 0.68 -5.11
C TRP A 219 22.08 0.62 -4.43
N LYS A 220 23.15 0.27 -5.15
CA LYS A 220 24.50 0.08 -4.59
C LYS A 220 24.43 -0.76 -3.31
N SER A 221 24.97 -0.26 -2.20
CA SER A 221 24.92 -0.91 -0.88
C SER A 221 23.52 -0.88 -0.23
N ASP A 222 22.64 0.02 -0.63
CA ASP A 222 21.26 0.08 -0.12
C ASP A 222 20.39 -1.10 -0.58
N ILE A 223 20.91 -1.92 -1.50
CA ILE A 223 20.24 -3.17 -1.89
C ILE A 223 20.02 -4.11 -0.69
N GLU A 224 20.89 -4.05 0.32
CA GLU A 224 20.72 -4.82 1.55
C GLU A 224 19.50 -4.36 2.35
N LYS A 225 19.13 -3.08 2.26
CA LYS A 225 17.99 -2.53 3.00
C LYS A 225 16.66 -3.03 2.44
N ILE A 226 16.61 -3.37 1.15
CA ILE A 226 15.41 -3.91 0.48
C ILE A 226 15.29 -5.43 0.56
N LYS A 227 16.33 -6.13 1.03
CA LYS A 227 16.31 -7.57 1.32
C LYS A 227 15.59 -7.88 2.66
N PRO A 228 14.93 -9.05 2.77
CA PRO A 228 14.68 -10.02 1.69
C PRO A 228 13.63 -9.48 0.70
N PHE A 229 13.75 -9.83 -0.58
CA PHE A 229 12.79 -9.40 -1.60
C PHE A 229 11.42 -10.03 -1.34
N ILE A 230 11.42 -11.31 -0.97
CA ILE A 230 10.20 -12.06 -0.64
C ILE A 230 10.10 -12.23 0.88
N MET A 231 9.11 -11.56 1.48
CA MET A 231 8.75 -11.77 2.88
C MET A 231 7.90 -13.05 3.04
N PRO A 232 8.05 -13.80 4.15
CA PRO A 232 7.27 -15.00 4.40
C PRO A 232 5.76 -14.69 4.54
N GLY A 233 4.91 -15.66 4.19
CA GLY A 233 3.46 -15.61 4.41
C GLY A 233 2.64 -14.88 3.33
N GLY A 234 3.20 -14.65 2.14
CA GLY A 234 2.45 -14.13 0.98
C GLY A 234 1.78 -15.23 0.15
N SER A 235 0.76 -14.87 -0.65
CA SER A 235 0.25 -15.76 -1.70
C SER A 235 1.22 -15.83 -2.88
N ASP A 236 1.02 -16.80 -3.76
CA ASP A 236 1.80 -16.98 -4.99
C ASP A 236 2.00 -15.71 -5.81
N SER A 237 0.88 -15.01 -6.03
CA SER A 237 0.79 -13.79 -6.80
C SER A 237 1.42 -12.61 -6.05
N ALA A 238 1.40 -12.64 -4.71
CA ALA A 238 2.07 -11.65 -3.88
C ALA A 238 3.59 -11.83 -3.88
N GLU A 239 4.07 -13.07 -3.96
CA GLU A 239 5.50 -13.35 -4.14
C GLU A 239 5.97 -12.91 -5.51
N LEU A 240 5.17 -13.10 -6.57
CA LEU A 240 5.50 -12.64 -7.91
C LEU A 240 5.54 -11.11 -8.01
N ASP A 241 4.60 -10.41 -7.38
CA ASP A 241 4.60 -8.93 -7.30
C ASP A 241 5.83 -8.34 -6.59
N LYS A 242 6.50 -9.16 -5.75
CA LYS A 242 7.67 -8.76 -4.96
C LYS A 242 9.02 -9.07 -5.63
N ARG A 243 9.01 -9.87 -6.71
CA ARG A 243 10.20 -10.15 -7.53
C ARG A 243 10.48 -9.00 -8.47
#